data_AF-A0A530A5N6-F1
#
_entry.id   AF-A0A530A5N6-F1
#
_cell.length_a   1.000
_cell.length_b   1.000
_cell.length_c   1.000
_cell.angle_alpha   90.00
_cell.angle_beta   90.00
_cell.angle_gamma   90.00
#
_symmetry.space_group_name_H-M   'P 1'
#
loop_
_entity.id
_entity.type
_entity.pdbx_description
1 polymer ?
#
loop_
_entity_poly.entity_id
_entity_poly.type
_entity_poly.pdbx_seq_one_letter_code
_entity_poly.pdbx_strand_id
1 'polypeptide(L)'
;LEGTTDSELFFRMMLEEGLSNDPYGAVSRATSHVIEASRRAGIEPSLKLTAAFSDGQALHAVRYATDDYAPTLYTGAFAKGVGRCIVSEPFDRNGRIWHEIPQSSFVTMTRGGTIIRPFAPAAARLAMAG
;
A
#
# COMPACT_ATOMS: atom_id res chain seq x y z
N LEU A 1 -19.17 -8.77 -0.19
CA LEU A 1 -18.56 -7.46 -0.55
C LEU A 1 -19.53 -6.82 -1.54
N GLU A 2 -20.24 -5.78 -1.10
CA GLU A 2 -21.48 -5.23 -1.71
C GLU A 2 -21.39 -3.72 -2.02
N GLY A 3 -20.20 -3.11 -1.96
CA GLY A 3 -20.01 -1.66 -2.13
C GLY A 3 -19.50 -1.25 -3.52
N THR A 4 -19.64 0.04 -3.80
CA THR A 4 -19.27 0.70 -5.07
C THR A 4 -18.07 1.64 -4.94
N THR A 5 -17.30 1.53 -3.86
CA THR A 5 -16.16 2.43 -3.61
C THR A 5 -14.95 2.04 -4.45
N ASP A 6 -14.11 3.04 -4.75
CA ASP A 6 -12.79 2.86 -5.37
C ASP A 6 -11.90 1.91 -4.56
N SER A 7 -11.97 2.00 -3.23
CA SER A 7 -11.21 1.19 -2.29
C SER A 7 -11.61 -0.29 -2.34
N GLU A 8 -12.91 -0.60 -2.46
CA GLU A 8 -13.38 -1.98 -2.62
C GLU A 8 -12.97 -2.55 -3.99
N LEU A 9 -13.09 -1.76 -5.05
CA LEU A 9 -12.65 -2.14 -6.38
C LEU A 9 -11.14 -2.43 -6.40
N PHE A 10 -10.32 -1.56 -5.80
CA PHE A 10 -8.88 -1.75 -5.69
C PHE A 10 -8.54 -3.00 -4.88
N PHE A 11 -9.24 -3.26 -3.78
CA PHE A 11 -9.07 -4.49 -2.99
C PHE A 11 -9.40 -5.75 -3.80
N ARG A 12 -10.47 -5.73 -4.62
CA ARG A 12 -10.77 -6.83 -5.55
C ARG A 12 -9.66 -7.06 -6.57
N MET A 13 -9.14 -6.00 -7.18
CA MET A 13 -8.00 -6.10 -8.10
C MET A 13 -6.78 -6.74 -7.41
N MET A 14 -6.47 -6.35 -6.16
CA MET A 14 -5.38 -6.98 -5.42
C MET A 14 -5.60 -8.49 -5.21
N LEU A 15 -6.84 -8.90 -4.88
CA LEU A 15 -7.17 -10.32 -4.72
C LEU A 15 -6.96 -11.10 -6.03
N GLU A 16 -7.45 -10.56 -7.16
CA GLU A 16 -7.26 -11.14 -8.50
C GLU A 16 -5.77 -11.21 -8.87
N GLU A 17 -5.00 -10.21 -8.46
CA GLU A 17 -3.55 -10.17 -8.61
C GLU A 17 -2.81 -11.04 -7.59
N GLY A 18 -3.47 -11.91 -6.84
CA GLY A 18 -2.81 -12.90 -5.99
C GLY A 18 -2.33 -12.38 -4.63
N LEU A 19 -3.08 -11.45 -4.02
CA LEU A 19 -2.78 -10.85 -2.71
C LEU A 19 -2.41 -11.87 -1.63
N SER A 20 -3.05 -13.05 -1.62
CA SER A 20 -2.79 -14.10 -0.61
C SER A 20 -1.40 -14.72 -0.68
N ASN A 21 -0.74 -14.68 -1.86
CA ASN A 21 0.55 -15.33 -2.09
C ASN A 21 1.69 -14.31 -2.23
N ASP A 22 1.43 -13.19 -2.89
CA ASP A 22 2.42 -12.15 -3.15
C ASP A 22 1.81 -10.76 -2.85
N PRO A 23 1.73 -10.36 -1.56
CA PRO A 23 1.11 -9.11 -1.16
C PRO A 23 1.68 -7.88 -1.87
N TYR A 24 3.01 -7.83 -2.00
CA TYR A 24 3.66 -6.72 -2.69
C TYR A 24 3.33 -6.70 -4.17
N GLY A 25 3.50 -7.83 -4.87
CA GLY A 25 3.29 -7.86 -6.29
C GLY A 25 1.82 -7.68 -6.65
N ALA A 26 0.89 -8.14 -5.81
CA ALA A 26 -0.53 -7.89 -5.98
C ALA A 26 -0.86 -6.39 -5.97
N VAL A 27 -0.38 -5.65 -4.96
CA VAL A 27 -0.53 -4.18 -4.91
C VAL A 27 0.17 -3.52 -6.10
N SER A 28 1.38 -3.97 -6.43
CA SER A 28 2.19 -3.42 -7.54
C SER A 28 1.50 -3.57 -8.90
N ARG A 29 0.90 -4.73 -9.17
CA ARG A 29 0.15 -5.01 -10.41
C ARG A 29 -1.19 -4.28 -10.45
N ALA A 30 -1.96 -4.29 -9.36
CA ALA A 30 -3.21 -3.54 -9.25
C ALA A 30 -2.99 -2.03 -9.47
N THR A 31 -1.94 -1.46 -8.86
CA THR A 31 -1.54 -0.06 -9.05
C THR A 31 -1.21 0.22 -10.51
N SER A 32 -0.44 -0.66 -11.15
CA SER A 32 -0.10 -0.55 -12.58
C SER A 32 -1.36 -0.58 -13.46
N HIS A 33 -2.31 -1.47 -13.18
CA HIS A 33 -3.57 -1.56 -13.92
C HIS A 33 -4.40 -0.26 -13.84
N VAL A 34 -4.47 0.36 -12.66
CA VAL A 34 -5.18 1.65 -12.50
C VAL A 34 -4.48 2.75 -13.31
N ILE A 35 -3.16 2.84 -13.24
CA ILE A 35 -2.38 3.84 -13.99
C ILE A 35 -2.56 3.65 -15.50
N GLU A 36 -2.47 2.42 -15.99
CA GLU A 36 -2.68 2.11 -17.41
C GLU A 36 -4.12 2.36 -17.88
N ALA A 37 -5.11 2.14 -17.01
CA ALA A 37 -6.50 2.47 -17.31
C ALA A 37 -6.69 3.97 -17.51
N SER A 38 -6.11 4.82 -16.65
CA SER A 38 -6.11 6.28 -16.83
C SER A 38 -5.47 6.68 -18.17
N ARG A 39 -4.29 6.13 -18.47
CA ARG A 39 -3.57 6.40 -19.73
C ARG A 39 -4.38 6.03 -20.97
N ARG A 40 -5.00 4.84 -20.98
CA ARG A 40 -5.86 4.39 -22.10
C ARG A 40 -7.09 5.26 -22.29
N ALA A 41 -7.59 5.86 -21.21
CA ALA A 41 -8.69 6.81 -21.27
C ALA A 41 -8.25 8.23 -21.69
N GLY A 42 -6.95 8.47 -21.95
CA GLY A 42 -6.40 9.79 -22.24
C GLY A 42 -6.39 10.73 -21.03
N ILE A 43 -6.39 10.17 -19.82
CA ILE A 43 -6.41 10.91 -18.55
C ILE A 43 -5.04 10.77 -17.88
N GLU A 44 -4.48 11.90 -17.42
CA GLU A 44 -3.25 11.88 -16.64
C GLU A 44 -3.46 11.11 -15.31
N PRO A 45 -2.62 10.11 -15.00
CA PRO A 45 -2.78 9.31 -13.79
C PRO A 45 -2.66 10.15 -12.50
N SER A 46 -3.73 10.19 -11.70
CA SER A 46 -3.78 10.84 -10.39
C SER A 46 -4.24 9.83 -9.33
N LEU A 47 -3.32 8.97 -8.90
CA LEU A 47 -3.58 7.94 -7.90
C LEU A 47 -2.90 8.30 -6.58
N LYS A 48 -3.66 8.24 -5.49
CA LYS A 48 -3.16 8.33 -4.12
C LYS A 48 -3.54 7.06 -3.38
N LEU A 49 -2.55 6.30 -2.95
CA LEU A 49 -2.71 4.98 -2.37
C LEU A 49 -2.00 4.90 -1.03
N THR A 50 -2.78 5.02 0.04
CA THR A 50 -2.35 4.70 1.40
C THR A 50 -3.33 3.68 1.96
N ALA A 51 -2.89 2.44 2.10
CA ALA A 51 -3.75 1.33 2.51
C ALA A 51 -3.01 0.38 3.45
N ALA A 52 -3.76 -0.28 4.34
CA ALA A 52 -3.27 -1.33 5.21
C ALA A 52 -4.20 -2.54 5.13
N PHE A 53 -3.64 -3.75 5.11
CA PHE A 53 -4.37 -5.01 4.97
C PHE A 53 -3.58 -6.16 5.62
N SER A 54 -4.27 -7.23 5.99
CA SER A 54 -3.67 -8.30 6.79
C SER A 54 -4.24 -9.66 6.39
N ASP A 55 -3.41 -10.70 6.52
CA ASP A 55 -3.78 -12.11 6.43
C ASP A 55 -3.95 -12.77 7.82
N GLY A 56 -3.89 -11.98 8.90
CA GLY A 56 -3.93 -12.44 10.28
C GLY A 56 -2.57 -12.84 10.87
N GLN A 57 -1.51 -12.98 10.06
CA GLN A 57 -0.13 -13.25 10.52
C GLN A 57 0.79 -12.04 10.33
N ALA A 58 0.63 -11.32 9.22
CA ALA A 58 1.32 -10.08 8.91
C ALA A 58 0.32 -8.95 8.68
N LEU A 59 0.70 -7.73 9.07
CA LEU A 59 0.06 -6.49 8.61
C LEU A 59 0.93 -5.90 7.51
N HIS A 60 0.35 -5.70 6.34
CA HIS A 60 0.96 -5.01 5.24
C HIS A 60 0.42 -3.60 5.11
N ALA A 61 1.24 -2.69 4.59
CA ALA A 61 0.78 -1.38 4.20
C ALA A 61 1.54 -0.87 2.98
N VAL A 62 0.92 0.04 2.23
CA VAL A 62 1.53 0.75 1.10
C VAL A 62 1.31 2.24 1.29
N ARG A 63 2.33 3.03 0.96
CA ARG A 63 2.25 4.50 0.80
C ARG A 63 2.79 4.83 -0.58
N TYR A 64 1.91 5.27 -1.48
CA TYR A 64 2.26 5.58 -2.86
C TYR A 64 1.35 6.69 -3.41
N ALA A 65 1.89 7.51 -4.29
CA ALA A 65 1.11 8.35 -5.19
C ALA A 65 1.82 8.46 -6.54
N THR A 66 1.06 8.81 -7.59
CA THR A 66 1.65 9.16 -8.89
C THR A 66 2.35 10.52 -8.86
N ASP A 67 2.00 11.37 -7.90
CA ASP A 67 2.67 12.62 -7.56
C ASP A 67 3.52 12.49 -6.29
N ASP A 68 4.13 13.60 -5.84
CA ASP A 68 4.91 13.68 -4.60
C ASP A 68 4.07 13.95 -3.33
N TYR A 69 2.77 13.71 -3.39
CA TYR A 69 1.82 14.06 -2.33
C TYR A 69 0.97 12.86 -1.89
N ALA A 70 1.64 11.74 -1.62
CA ALA A 70 1.02 10.56 -1.00
C ALA A 70 0.56 10.87 0.44
N PRO A 71 -0.69 10.49 0.82
CA PRO A 71 -1.15 10.61 2.19
C PRO A 71 -0.17 9.94 3.15
N THR A 72 0.08 10.60 4.27
CA THR A 72 1.04 10.23 5.31
C THR A 72 0.74 8.85 5.90
N LEU A 73 1.81 8.19 6.35
CA LEU A 73 1.74 6.92 7.05
C LEU A 73 2.92 6.84 8.01
N TYR A 74 2.66 6.41 9.24
CA TYR A 74 3.63 6.31 10.31
C TYR A 74 3.59 4.93 10.94
N THR A 75 4.74 4.48 11.44
CA THR A 75 4.84 3.31 12.30
C THR A 75 5.38 3.67 13.68
N GLY A 76 4.91 2.95 14.69
CA GLY A 76 5.35 3.12 16.07
C GLY A 76 5.27 1.81 16.83
N ALA A 77 6.07 1.70 17.90
CA ALA A 77 6.04 0.57 18.83
C ALA A 77 5.42 0.99 20.16
N PHE A 78 4.62 0.11 20.75
CA PHE A 78 4.11 0.33 22.10
C PHE A 78 5.20 0.05 23.14
N ALA A 79 5.15 0.77 24.27
CA ALA A 79 6.07 0.59 25.38
C ALA A 79 6.09 -0.87 25.85
N LYS A 80 7.25 -1.32 26.37
CA LYS A 80 7.46 -2.69 26.87
C LYS A 80 7.21 -3.80 25.84
N GLY A 81 7.23 -3.48 24.54
CA GLY A 81 7.11 -4.48 23.47
C GLY A 81 5.72 -5.08 23.30
N VAL A 82 4.68 -4.44 23.83
CA VAL A 82 3.29 -4.96 23.83
C VAL A 82 2.71 -5.04 22.40
N GLY A 83 3.27 -4.31 21.45
CA GLY A 83 2.89 -4.40 20.05
C GLY A 83 3.51 -3.33 19.18
N ARG A 84 3.08 -3.28 17.92
CA ARG A 84 3.42 -2.26 16.94
C ARG A 84 2.15 -1.78 16.24
N CYS A 85 2.18 -0.59 15.67
CA CYS A 85 1.06 -0.03 14.92
C CYS A 85 1.53 0.68 13.66
N ILE A 86 0.61 0.80 12.71
CA ILE A 86 0.69 1.66 11.54
C ILE A 86 -0.53 2.59 11.59
N VAL A 87 -0.33 3.89 11.40
CA VAL A 87 -1.38 4.91 11.44
C VAL A 87 -1.15 5.97 10.36
N SER A 88 -2.21 6.65 9.94
CA SER A 88 -2.11 7.79 9.03
C SER A 88 -1.48 9.00 9.71
N GLU A 89 -1.84 9.27 10.97
CA GLU A 89 -1.36 10.41 11.75
C GLU A 89 -1.01 10.00 13.19
N PRO A 90 0.10 10.52 13.77
CA PRO A 90 0.45 10.28 15.17
C PRO A 90 -0.62 10.81 16.14
N PHE A 91 -1.30 9.90 16.85
CA PHE A 91 -2.26 10.26 17.91
C PHE A 91 -1.57 10.49 19.28
N ASP A 92 -0.43 9.86 19.42
CA ASP A 92 0.62 9.92 20.43
C ASP A 92 1.63 11.08 20.40
N ARG A 93 1.52 12.20 21.12
CA ARG A 93 2.60 13.23 21.08
C ARG A 93 3.63 13.15 22.21
N ASN A 94 3.30 12.52 23.34
CA ASN A 94 4.09 12.67 24.57
C ASN A 94 4.81 11.39 25.03
N GLY A 95 4.70 10.26 24.32
CA GLY A 95 5.30 9.00 24.78
C GLY A 95 5.90 8.10 23.70
N ARG A 96 5.44 8.19 22.45
CA ARG A 96 5.85 7.28 21.39
C ARG A 96 6.76 7.95 20.36
N ILE A 97 7.81 7.24 19.98
CA ILE A 97 8.61 7.59 18.80
C ILE A 97 7.85 7.10 17.58
N TRP A 98 7.45 8.05 16.75
CA TRP A 98 6.82 7.80 15.46
C TRP A 98 7.85 7.92 14.35
N HIS A 99 7.84 6.94 13.46
CA HIS A 99 8.67 6.95 12.26
C HIS A 99 7.76 7.10 11.05
N GLU A 100 7.96 8.18 10.29
CA GLU A 100 7.29 8.35 9.01
C GLU A 100 7.76 7.25 8.05
N ILE A 101 6.80 6.60 7.38
CA ILE A 101 7.07 5.65 6.31
C ILE A 101 7.30 6.46 5.04
N PRO A 102 8.46 6.37 4.36
CA PRO A 102 8.73 7.17 3.17
C PRO A 102 7.68 6.97 2.06
N GLN A 103 7.48 7.99 1.21
CA GLN A 103 6.70 7.81 -0.01
C GLN A 103 7.26 6.68 -0.86
N SER A 104 6.39 6.01 -1.63
CA SER A 104 6.75 4.88 -2.48
C SER A 104 7.39 3.76 -1.67
N SER A 105 6.71 3.38 -0.58
CA SER A 105 7.14 2.29 0.30
C SER A 105 6.05 1.24 0.49
N PHE A 106 6.50 0.00 0.64
CA PHE A 106 5.70 -1.13 1.08
C PHE A 106 6.23 -1.64 2.42
N VAL A 107 5.31 -1.88 3.33
CA VAL A 107 5.59 -2.30 4.71
C VAL A 107 5.07 -3.70 4.92
N THR A 108 5.89 -4.54 5.55
CA THR A 108 5.48 -5.82 6.12
C THR A 108 5.82 -5.79 7.61
N MET A 109 4.78 -5.85 8.45
CA MET A 109 4.90 -5.87 9.89
C MET A 109 4.42 -7.21 10.44
N THR A 110 5.28 -7.89 11.18
CA THR A 110 4.99 -9.16 11.85
C THR A 110 5.26 -9.02 13.34
N ARG A 111 5.10 -10.11 14.10
CA ARG A 111 5.56 -10.18 15.50
C ARG A 111 7.08 -9.98 15.60
N GLY A 112 7.85 -10.43 14.61
CA GLY A 112 9.31 -10.35 14.61
C GLY A 112 9.86 -8.94 14.36
N GLY A 113 9.15 -8.12 13.58
CA GLY A 113 9.64 -6.78 13.24
C GLY A 113 8.82 -6.10 12.15
N THR A 114 9.31 -4.95 11.72
CA THR A 114 8.75 -4.19 10.60
C THR A 114 9.83 -4.08 9.53
N ILE A 115 9.51 -4.50 8.31
CA ILE A 115 10.34 -4.33 7.12
C ILE A 115 9.68 -3.27 6.25
N ILE A 116 10.43 -2.24 5.89
CA ILE A 116 10.01 -1.20 4.95
C ILE A 116 10.92 -1.33 3.73
N ARG A 117 10.33 -1.46 2.54
CA ARG A 117 11.07 -1.54 1.28
C ARG A 117 10.49 -0.58 0.25
N PRO A 118 11.29 -0.13 -0.73
CA PRO A 118 10.76 0.65 -1.85
C PRO A 118 9.61 -0.08 -2.55
N PHE A 119 8.64 0.70 -3.00
CA PHE A 119 7.47 0.26 -3.75
C PHE A 119 7.44 0.98 -5.09
N ALA A 120 7.20 0.22 -6.15
CA ALA A 120 6.91 0.74 -7.46
C ALA A 120 5.78 -0.07 -8.12
N PRO A 121 4.91 0.56 -8.92
CA PRO A 121 3.99 -0.18 -9.79
C PRO A 121 4.75 -1.11 -10.73
N ALA A 122 4.15 -2.25 -11.06
CA ALA A 122 4.75 -3.20 -11.99
C ALA A 122 4.93 -2.53 -13.35
N ALA A 123 6.04 -2.82 -14.05
CA ALA A 123 6.20 -2.39 -15.42
C ALA A 123 5.01 -2.88 -16.26
N ALA A 124 4.49 -2.02 -17.13
CA ALA A 124 3.43 -2.42 -18.04
C ALA A 124 3.89 -3.65 -18.83
N ARG A 125 3.09 -4.72 -18.83
CA ARG A 125 3.31 -5.79 -19.81
C ARG A 125 3.08 -5.16 -21.17
N LEU A 126 4.15 -4.95 -21.94
CA LEU A 126 4.04 -4.69 -23.37
C LEU A 126 3.27 -5.89 -23.94
N ALA A 127 2.01 -5.67 -24.32
CA ALA A 127 1.32 -6.61 -25.17
C ALA A 127 2.10 -6.62 -26.48
N MET A 128 2.92 -7.66 -26.69
CA MET A 128 3.41 -8.01 -28.00
C MET A 128 2.17 -8.34 -28.84
N ALA A 129 1.67 -7.35 -29.57
CA ALA A 129 0.68 -7.57 -30.61
C ALA A 129 1.37 -8.40 -31.70
N GLY A 130 0.98 -9.67 -31.79
CA GLY A 130 1.25 -10.53 -32.95
C GLY A 130 0.12 -10.45 -33.96
#